data_AF-A0A944XDZ7-F1
#
_entry.id   AF-A0A944XDZ7-F1
#
_cell.length_a   1.000
_cell.length_b   1.000
_cell.length_c   1.000
_cell.angle_alpha   90.00
_cell.angle_beta   90.00
_cell.angle_gamma   90.00
#
_symmetry.space_group_name_H-M   'P 1'
#
loop_
_entity.id
_entity.type
_entity.pdbx_description
1 polymer ?
#
loop_
_entity_poly.entity_id
_entity_poly.type
_entity_poly.pdbx_seq_one_letter_code
_entity_poly.pdbx_strand_id
1 'polypeptide(L)'
;MPVNLELHHFAFKIRPNTLEKAIEIFEKMGMLLSYREGDARWALVEFVDKQIEIQLIEVEESSLEIKKKLETHIAFISKKPQEELERIKKWAKLNNIKLELGEWNDQMLWFDAPDIFVNFVVEVMNHSVVGR
;
A
#
# COMPACT_ATOMS: atom_id res chain seq x y z
N MET A 1 28.67 6.39 1.86
CA MET A 1 27.30 6.93 1.83
C MET A 1 27.30 8.32 2.47
N PRO A 2 26.49 9.28 2.01
CA PRO A 2 26.37 10.57 2.68
C PRO A 2 25.93 10.33 4.13
N VAL A 3 26.69 10.87 5.08
CA VAL A 3 26.52 10.60 6.53
C VAL A 3 25.31 11.32 7.13
N ASN A 4 24.73 12.26 6.38
CA ASN A 4 23.66 13.17 6.82
C ASN A 4 22.36 13.02 6.00
N LEU A 5 22.18 11.89 5.29
CA LEU A 5 20.97 11.65 4.50
C LEU A 5 20.28 10.39 5.00
N GLU A 6 19.00 10.54 5.34
CA GLU A 6 18.13 9.47 5.79
C GLU A 6 16.90 9.40 4.88
N LEU A 7 16.51 8.18 4.49
CA LEU A 7 15.31 7.95 3.71
C LEU A 7 14.11 7.98 4.65
N HIS A 8 13.28 9.01 4.53
CA HIS A 8 12.12 9.19 5.40
C HIS A 8 10.87 8.48 4.89
N HIS A 9 10.47 8.75 3.64
CA HIS A 9 9.22 8.22 3.08
C HIS A 9 9.22 8.19 1.56
N PHE A 10 8.24 7.48 1.00
CA PHE A 10 7.81 7.61 -0.39
C PHE A 10 6.35 8.01 -0.44
N ALA A 11 5.97 8.78 -1.45
CA ALA A 11 4.60 9.27 -1.62
C ALA A 11 3.86 8.52 -2.73
N PHE A 12 2.61 8.15 -2.43
CA PHE A 12 1.72 7.43 -3.32
C PHE A 12 0.38 8.14 -3.43
N LYS A 13 -0.17 8.14 -4.63
CA LYS A 13 -1.40 8.86 -4.94
C LYS A 13 -2.61 7.97 -4.70
N ILE A 14 -3.61 8.52 -4.02
CA ILE A 14 -4.91 7.91 -3.82
C ILE A 14 -6.02 8.84 -4.33
N ARG A 15 -7.20 8.27 -4.55
CA ARG A 15 -8.37 8.96 -5.08
C ARG A 15 -8.95 9.93 -4.03
N PRO A 16 -9.69 10.96 -4.46
CA PRO A 16 -10.22 11.96 -3.54
C PRO A 16 -11.30 11.35 -2.64
N ASN A 17 -11.35 11.77 -1.37
CA ASN A 17 -12.27 11.27 -0.34
C ASN A 17 -12.10 9.78 -0.01
N THR A 18 -10.88 9.26 -0.12
CA THR A 18 -10.56 7.85 0.16
C THR A 18 -9.47 7.65 1.19
N LEU A 19 -8.91 8.73 1.75
CA LEU A 19 -7.79 8.66 2.69
C LEU A 19 -8.04 7.72 3.87
N GLU A 20 -9.21 7.79 4.51
CA GLU A 20 -9.53 6.89 5.63
C GLU A 20 -9.50 5.42 5.21
N LYS A 21 -10.05 5.09 4.03
CA LYS A 21 -10.07 3.71 3.54
C LYS A 21 -8.69 3.24 3.11
N ALA A 22 -7.86 4.13 2.57
CA ALA A 22 -6.46 3.83 2.30
C ALA A 22 -5.71 3.51 3.60
N ILE A 23 -5.85 4.36 4.64
CA ILE A 23 -5.25 4.13 5.96
C ILE A 23 -5.72 2.79 6.53
N GLU A 24 -7.03 2.51 6.54
CA GLU A 24 -7.58 1.25 7.06
C GLU A 24 -6.99 0.01 6.34
N ILE A 25 -6.71 0.08 5.03
CA ILE A 25 -6.03 -1.02 4.30
C ILE A 25 -4.65 -1.27 4.91
N PHE A 26 -3.83 -0.24 5.06
CA PHE A 26 -2.49 -0.38 5.62
C PHE A 26 -2.52 -0.79 7.11
N GLU A 27 -3.52 -0.35 7.88
CA GLU A 27 -3.77 -0.86 9.24
C GLU A 27 -4.07 -2.36 9.25
N LYS A 28 -4.83 -2.88 8.28
CA LYS A 28 -5.03 -4.34 8.14
C LYS A 28 -3.78 -5.09 7.73
N MET A 29 -2.78 -4.38 7.21
CA MET A 29 -1.44 -4.92 6.96
C MET A 29 -0.51 -4.77 8.18
N GLY A 30 -1.01 -4.23 9.30
CA GLY A 30 -0.26 -4.08 10.54
C GLY A 30 0.49 -2.76 10.69
N MET A 31 0.21 -1.79 9.82
CA MET A 31 0.75 -0.43 9.93
C MET A 31 -0.13 0.44 10.84
N LEU A 32 0.36 1.61 11.21
CA LEU A 32 -0.35 2.61 12.00
C LEU A 32 -0.26 3.98 11.31
N LEU A 33 -1.26 4.83 11.54
CA LEU A 33 -1.19 6.25 11.20
C LEU A 33 -0.13 6.92 12.09
N SER A 34 1.00 7.33 11.50
CA SER A 34 2.08 8.01 12.22
C SER A 34 1.86 9.52 12.29
N TYR A 35 1.32 10.10 11.22
CA TYR A 35 1.09 11.54 11.14
C TYR A 35 -0.05 11.93 10.20
N ARG A 36 -0.84 12.91 10.65
CA ARG A 36 -1.73 13.72 9.83
C ARG A 36 -1.97 15.07 10.49
N GLU A 37 -1.89 16.15 9.72
CA GLU A 37 -2.16 17.49 10.21
C GLU A 37 -3.62 17.89 9.96
N GLY A 38 -4.41 18.05 11.02
CA GLY A 38 -5.78 18.57 10.91
C GLY A 38 -6.64 17.83 9.87
N ASP A 39 -7.17 18.57 8.90
CA ASP A 39 -7.99 18.08 7.80
C ASP A 39 -7.19 17.79 6.52
N ALA A 40 -5.85 17.69 6.62
CA ALA A 40 -4.98 17.41 5.50
C ALA A 40 -5.48 16.22 4.68
N ARG A 41 -5.41 16.37 3.36
CA ARG A 41 -5.76 15.33 2.38
C ARG A 41 -4.59 14.38 2.11
N TRP A 42 -3.74 14.20 3.10
CA TRP A 42 -2.61 13.28 3.09
C TRP A 42 -2.30 12.80 4.50
N ALA A 43 -1.66 11.64 4.60
CA ALA A 43 -1.22 11.07 5.86
C ALA A 43 0.04 10.21 5.67
N LEU A 44 0.78 9.97 6.75
CA LEU A 44 1.88 9.01 6.81
C LEU A 44 1.44 7.77 7.58
N VAL A 45 1.76 6.60 7.05
CA VAL A 45 1.59 5.31 7.74
C VAL A 45 2.92 4.59 7.86
N GLU A 46 3.14 3.90 8.97
CA GLU A 46 4.40 3.20 9.27
C GLU A 46 4.17 1.85 9.96
N PHE A 47 5.20 1.00 9.96
CA PHE A 47 5.29 -0.05 10.98
C PHE A 47 6.03 0.51 12.20
N VAL A 48 5.56 0.19 13.40
CA VAL A 48 6.12 0.67 14.69
C VAL A 48 7.65 0.57 14.77
N ASP A 49 8.25 -0.45 14.15
CA ASP A 49 9.70 -0.72 14.22
C ASP A 49 10.45 -0.42 12.91
N LYS A 50 9.86 0.33 11.97
CA LYS A 50 10.48 0.63 10.67
C LYS A 50 10.67 2.13 10.48
N GLN A 51 11.87 2.49 10.01
CA GLN A 51 12.30 3.88 9.79
C GLN A 51 11.84 4.48 8.44
N ILE A 52 10.98 3.79 7.68
CA ILE A 52 10.50 4.27 6.38
C ILE A 52 8.98 4.27 6.40
N GLU A 53 8.41 5.45 6.17
CA GLU A 53 6.97 5.65 6.11
C GLU A 53 6.44 5.61 4.67
N ILE A 54 5.13 5.41 4.55
CA ILE A 54 4.38 5.54 3.30
C ILE A 54 3.49 6.77 3.43
N GLN A 55 3.71 7.75 2.56
CA GLN A 55 2.81 8.90 2.46
C GLN A 55 1.69 8.60 1.46
N LEU A 56 0.45 8.73 1.91
CA LEU A 56 -0.75 8.63 1.09
C LEU A 56 -1.27 10.04 0.83
N ILE A 57 -1.45 10.41 -0.44
CA ILE A 57 -1.87 11.76 -0.84
C ILE A 57 -3.09 11.66 -1.75
N GLU A 58 -4.19 12.30 -1.37
CA GLU A 58 -5.35 12.42 -2.25
C GLU A 58 -5.06 13.38 -3.40
N VAL A 59 -5.46 12.97 -4.60
CA VAL A 59 -5.36 13.76 -5.82
C VAL A 59 -6.66 13.67 -6.62
N GLU A 60 -6.95 14.67 -7.44
CA GLU A 60 -8.12 14.68 -8.35
C GLU A 60 -7.85 13.89 -9.66
N GLU A 61 -7.04 12.83 -9.58
CA GLU A 61 -6.68 11.96 -10.71
C GLU A 61 -7.53 10.68 -10.70
N SER A 62 -7.88 10.19 -11.89
CA SER A 62 -8.47 8.86 -12.03
C SER A 62 -7.42 7.77 -11.80
N SER A 63 -7.87 6.60 -11.33
CA SER A 63 -7.02 5.40 -11.29
C SER A 63 -6.40 5.12 -12.65
N LEU A 64 -5.09 4.85 -12.67
CA LEU A 64 -4.43 4.29 -13.84
C LEU A 64 -4.96 2.88 -14.13
N GLU A 65 -4.88 2.48 -15.39
CA GLU A 65 -5.08 1.11 -15.82
C GLU A 65 -4.13 0.16 -15.08
N ILE A 66 -4.60 -1.03 -14.73
CA ILE A 66 -3.83 -1.98 -13.92
C ILE A 66 -2.44 -2.24 -14.50
N LYS A 67 -2.33 -2.40 -15.83
CA LYS A 67 -1.05 -2.63 -16.53
C LYS A 67 0.01 -1.57 -16.23
N LYS A 68 -0.39 -0.31 -16.05
CA LYS A 68 0.52 0.80 -15.70
C LYS A 68 0.83 0.80 -14.21
N LYS A 69 -0.14 0.49 -13.35
CA LYS A 69 0.08 0.40 -11.90
C LYS A 69 1.07 -0.70 -11.53
N LEU A 70 1.08 -1.81 -12.28
CA LEU A 70 2.01 -2.92 -12.08
C LEU A 70 3.50 -2.51 -12.14
N GLU A 71 3.82 -1.36 -12.75
CA GLU A 71 5.17 -0.80 -12.80
C GLU A 71 5.57 -0.05 -11.51
N THR A 72 4.64 0.20 -10.59
CA THR A 72 4.87 0.91 -9.32
C THR A 72 4.20 0.16 -8.18
N HIS A 73 4.98 -0.36 -7.25
CA HIS A 73 4.44 -1.18 -6.16
C HIS A 73 5.08 -0.87 -4.82
N ILE A 74 4.30 -1.13 -3.77
CA ILE A 74 4.78 -1.18 -2.39
C ILE A 74 4.87 -2.65 -2.01
N ALA A 75 6.09 -3.16 -1.85
CA ALA A 75 6.33 -4.57 -1.58
C ALA A 75 6.50 -4.87 -0.09
N PHE A 76 5.79 -5.89 0.39
CA PHE A 76 5.84 -6.40 1.75
C PHE A 76 6.28 -7.85 1.77
N ILE A 77 7.03 -8.23 2.80
CA ILE A 77 7.45 -9.63 3.02
C ILE A 77 6.54 -10.27 4.08
N SER A 78 5.95 -11.41 3.75
CA SER A 78 5.16 -12.23 4.66
C SER A 78 5.52 -13.70 4.51
N LYS A 79 5.65 -14.45 5.60
CA LYS A 79 5.83 -15.92 5.53
C LYS A 79 4.63 -16.63 4.89
N LYS A 80 3.48 -15.96 4.77
CA LYS A 80 2.23 -16.51 4.27
C LYS A 80 1.46 -15.52 3.38
N PRO A 81 1.96 -15.15 2.20
CA PRO A 81 1.35 -14.11 1.36
C PRO A 81 -0.14 -14.36 1.05
N GLN A 82 -0.51 -15.60 0.78
CA GLN A 82 -1.90 -15.98 0.50
C GLN A 82 -2.85 -15.72 1.68
N GLU A 83 -2.42 -16.01 2.91
CA GLU A 83 -3.24 -15.76 4.12
C GLU A 83 -3.43 -14.26 4.36
N GLU A 84 -2.39 -13.45 4.07
CA GLU A 84 -2.47 -11.99 4.13
C GLU A 84 -3.48 -11.44 3.12
N LEU A 85 -3.41 -11.85 1.85
CA LEU A 85 -4.34 -11.40 0.82
C LEU A 85 -5.78 -11.81 1.11
N GLU A 86 -6.03 -13.03 1.58
CA GLU A 86 -7.37 -13.46 1.95
C GLU A 86 -7.93 -12.68 3.15
N ARG A 87 -7.07 -12.28 4.11
CA ARG A 87 -7.47 -11.37 5.20
C ARG A 87 -7.91 -10.02 4.67
N ILE A 88 -7.12 -9.41 3.78
CA ILE A 88 -7.43 -8.11 3.15
C ILE A 88 -8.71 -8.21 2.30
N LYS A 89 -8.85 -9.25 1.50
CA LYS A 89 -10.04 -9.51 0.67
C LYS A 89 -11.32 -9.68 1.50
N LYS A 90 -11.26 -10.42 2.61
CA LYS A 90 -12.41 -10.56 3.52
C LYS A 90 -12.81 -9.21 4.12
N TRP A 91 -11.85 -8.43 4.57
CA TRP A 91 -12.11 -7.08 5.09
C TRP A 91 -12.68 -6.15 4.01
N ALA A 92 -12.12 -6.15 2.81
CA ALA A 92 -12.58 -5.31 1.71
C ALA A 92 -14.02 -5.64 1.30
N LYS A 93 -14.37 -6.93 1.24
CA LYS A 93 -15.74 -7.38 1.00
C LYS A 93 -16.73 -6.86 2.04
N LEU A 94 -16.34 -6.85 3.33
CA LEU A 94 -17.19 -6.33 4.40
C LEU A 94 -17.35 -4.79 4.34
N ASN A 95 -16.40 -4.09 3.74
CA ASN A 95 -16.37 -2.63 3.64
C ASN A 95 -16.76 -2.11 2.24
N ASN A 96 -17.30 -2.97 1.37
CA ASN A 96 -17.67 -2.64 -0.01
C ASN A 96 -16.52 -2.01 -0.82
N ILE A 97 -15.28 -2.45 -0.58
CA ILE A 97 -14.11 -2.04 -1.34
C ILE A 97 -13.86 -3.07 -2.44
N LYS A 98 -13.83 -2.61 -3.69
CA LYS A 98 -13.42 -3.44 -4.81
C LYS A 98 -11.91 -3.66 -4.74
N LEU A 99 -11.49 -4.93 -4.74
CA LEU A 99 -10.10 -5.31 -4.94
C LEU A 99 -9.94 -6.03 -6.27
N GLU A 100 -8.83 -5.76 -6.93
CA GLU A 100 -8.31 -6.57 -8.03
C GLU A 100 -7.07 -7.31 -7.51
N LEU A 101 -7.00 -8.60 -7.76
CA LEU A 101 -5.92 -9.47 -7.28
C LEU A 101 -5.20 -10.05 -8.48
N GLY A 102 -3.89 -10.24 -8.34
CA GLY A 102 -3.12 -11.05 -9.27
C GLY A 102 -1.81 -11.50 -8.67
N GLU A 103 -0.99 -12.07 -9.52
CA GLU A 103 0.28 -12.67 -9.12
C GLU A 103 1.34 -12.39 -10.19
N TRP A 104 2.58 -12.23 -9.75
CA TRP A 104 3.74 -12.33 -10.62
C TRP A 104 4.15 -13.79 -10.79
N ASN A 105 3.97 -14.57 -9.72
CA ASN A 105 4.11 -16.03 -9.63
C ASN A 105 3.47 -16.51 -8.31
N ASP A 106 3.45 -17.82 -8.06
CA ASP A 106 2.85 -18.48 -6.89
C ASP A 106 3.32 -17.95 -5.51
N GLN A 107 4.41 -17.17 -5.47
CA GLN A 107 5.04 -16.67 -4.24
C GLN A 107 5.01 -15.15 -4.10
N MET A 108 4.60 -14.43 -5.14
CA MET A 108 4.62 -12.97 -5.20
C MET A 108 3.27 -12.51 -5.74
N LEU A 109 2.43 -12.11 -4.81
CA LEU A 109 1.03 -11.76 -5.07
C LEU A 109 0.88 -10.25 -4.99
N TRP A 110 -0.09 -9.70 -5.68
CA TRP A 110 -0.41 -8.28 -5.60
C TRP A 110 -1.90 -8.04 -5.51
N PHE A 111 -2.26 -6.90 -4.95
CA PHE A 111 -3.62 -6.38 -4.99
C PHE A 111 -3.65 -4.89 -5.35
N ASP A 112 -4.73 -4.50 -6.00
CA ASP A 112 -5.12 -3.12 -6.26
C ASP A 112 -6.49 -2.85 -5.64
N ALA A 113 -6.73 -1.61 -5.28
CA ALA A 113 -8.04 -1.09 -4.92
C ALA A 113 -8.37 0.08 -5.86
N PRO A 114 -8.92 -0.15 -7.06
CA PRO A 114 -9.03 0.88 -8.11
C PRO A 114 -9.90 2.08 -7.73
N ASP A 115 -10.78 1.91 -6.74
CA ASP A 115 -11.57 3.01 -6.17
C ASP A 115 -10.78 3.88 -5.18
N ILE A 116 -9.56 3.47 -4.81
CA ILE A 116 -8.70 4.11 -3.81
C ILE A 116 -7.31 4.43 -4.40
N PHE A 117 -6.60 3.47 -4.97
CA PHE A 117 -5.23 3.65 -5.44
C PHE A 117 -5.20 4.26 -6.85
N VAL A 118 -4.33 5.26 -7.06
CA VAL A 118 -4.23 5.94 -8.35
C VAL A 118 -3.15 5.30 -9.22
N ASN A 119 -1.94 5.15 -8.72
CA ASN A 119 -0.76 4.85 -9.54
C ASN A 119 0.06 3.65 -9.09
N PHE A 120 -0.41 2.86 -8.13
CA PHE A 120 0.38 1.77 -7.55
C PHE A 120 -0.48 0.55 -7.24
N VAL A 121 0.19 -0.60 -7.09
CA VAL A 121 -0.34 -1.80 -6.46
C VAL A 121 0.41 -2.10 -5.16
N VAL A 122 -0.17 -2.95 -4.32
CA VAL A 122 0.52 -3.48 -3.14
C VAL A 122 0.92 -4.92 -3.42
N GLU A 123 2.21 -5.22 -3.26
CA GLU A 123 2.77 -6.57 -3.42
C GLU A 123 3.01 -7.20 -2.05
N VAL A 124 2.69 -8.49 -1.93
CA VAL A 124 3.02 -9.34 -0.79
C VAL A 124 3.76 -10.57 -1.30
N MET A 125 5.01 -10.72 -0.88
CA MET A 125 5.90 -11.81 -1.30
C MET A 125 6.43 -12.60 -0.10
N ASN A 126 6.81 -13.86 -0.32
CA ASN A 126 7.34 -14.72 0.76
C ASN A 126 8.81 -14.46 1.11
N HIS A 127 9.62 -13.98 0.16
CA HIS A 127 11.02 -13.66 0.34
C HIS A 127 11.44 -12.55 -0.64
N SER A 128 12.52 -11.85 -0.32
CA SER A 128 13.11 -10.89 -1.25
C SER A 128 13.86 -11.63 -2.36
N VAL A 129 13.48 -11.39 -3.62
CA VAL A 129 14.18 -11.92 -4.80
C VAL A 129 15.52 -11.23 -5.04
N VAL A 130 15.61 -9.97 -4.60
CA VAL A 130 16.85 -9.21 -4.53
C VAL A 130 17.44 -9.46 -3.15
N GLY A 131 18.46 -10.31 -3.06
CA GLY A 131 19.05 -10.70 -1.78
C GLY A 131 19.38 -9.48 -0.91
N ARG A 132 18.98 -9.55 0.36
CA ARG A 132 19.61 -8.79 1.45
C ARG A 132 20.13 -9.79 2.46
#